data_AF-A0A2H0QS68-F1
#
_entry.id   AF-A0A2H0QS68-F1
#
_cell.length_a   1.000
_cell.length_b   1.000
_cell.length_c   1.000
_cell.angle_alpha   90.00
_cell.angle_beta   90.00
_cell.angle_gamma   90.00
#
_symmetry.space_group_name_H-M   'P 1'
#
loop_
_entity.id
_entity.type
_entity.pdbx_description
1 polymer ?
#
loop_
_entity_poly.entity_id
_entity_poly.type
_entity_poly.pdbx_seq_one_letter_code
_entity_poly.pdbx_strand_id
1 'polypeptide(L)'
;MNGEQLLQQALQTFKHRRANYGLAKHHFREVARRWSLILGQQITPQQVVMCLIELKLARLKENPAHLDSIIDIAGYAAVMAEVFPDDNQGGLSHESK
;
A
#
# COMPACT_ATOMS: atom_id res chain seq x y z
N MET A 1 -12.09 -20.18 6.18
CA MET A 1 -12.44 -18.89 5.57
C MET A 1 -12.31 -19.04 4.06
N ASN A 2 -13.35 -18.69 3.29
CA ASN A 2 -13.26 -18.67 1.82
C ASN A 2 -12.78 -17.29 1.32
N GLY A 3 -12.61 -17.15 0.00
CA GLY A 3 -12.13 -15.90 -0.61
C GLY A 3 -13.04 -14.69 -0.36
N GLU A 4 -14.36 -14.86 -0.43
CA GLU A 4 -15.32 -13.77 -0.18
C GLU A 4 -15.25 -13.25 1.26
N GLN A 5 -15.23 -14.16 2.24
CA GLN A 5 -15.08 -13.82 3.65
C GLN A 5 -13.76 -13.09 3.92
N LEU A 6 -12.68 -13.48 3.23
CA LEU A 6 -11.38 -12.82 3.33
C LEU A 6 -11.44 -11.37 2.84
N LEU A 7 -12.02 -11.16 1.65
CA LEU A 7 -12.15 -9.82 1.08
C LEU A 7 -13.06 -8.93 1.94
N GLN A 8 -14.13 -9.49 2.50
CA GLN A 8 -14.98 -8.78 3.45
C GLN A 8 -14.19 -8.37 4.70
N GLN A 9 -13.41 -9.28 5.28
CA GLN A 9 -12.58 -8.96 6.45
C GLN A 9 -11.54 -7.87 6.12
N ALA A 10 -10.88 -7.96 4.97
CA ALA A 10 -9.93 -6.95 4.51
C ALA A 10 -10.61 -5.57 4.36
N LEU A 11 -11.81 -5.52 3.77
CA LEU A 11 -12.60 -4.30 3.64
C LEU A 11 -12.97 -3.70 5.01
N GLN A 12 -13.40 -4.52 5.98
CA GLN A 12 -13.72 -4.03 7.32
C GLN A 12 -12.50 -3.45 8.03
N THR A 13 -11.37 -4.17 7.99
CA THR A 13 -10.09 -3.70 8.54
C THR A 13 -9.68 -2.38 7.87
N PHE A 14 -9.81 -2.28 6.55
CA PHE A 14 -9.47 -1.08 5.80
C PHE A 14 -10.35 0.12 6.17
N LYS A 15 -11.68 -0.07 6.27
CA LYS A 15 -12.62 0.97 6.71
C LYS A 15 -12.32 1.43 8.14
N HIS A 16 -12.05 0.49 9.04
CA HIS A 16 -11.69 0.81 10.43
C HIS A 16 -10.39 1.62 10.51
N ARG A 17 -9.33 1.21 9.79
CA ARG A 17 -8.07 1.97 9.74
C ARG A 17 -8.27 3.36 9.13
N ARG A 18 -9.10 3.50 8.10
CA ARG A 18 -9.44 4.82 7.52
C ARG A 18 -10.16 5.71 8.51
N ALA A 19 -11.11 5.18 9.28
CA ALA A 19 -11.83 5.96 10.28
C ALA A 19 -10.89 6.50 11.38
N ASN A 20 -9.91 5.71 11.80
CA ASN A 20 -8.99 6.08 12.89
C ASN A 20 -7.83 6.97 12.41
N TYR A 21 -7.29 6.69 11.24
CA TYR A 21 -6.05 7.33 10.78
C TYR A 21 -6.30 8.34 9.66
N GLY A 22 -7.36 8.21 8.86
CA GLY A 22 -7.61 9.01 7.66
C GLY A 22 -7.18 8.29 6.37
N LEU A 23 -7.03 9.04 5.28
CA LEU A 23 -6.77 8.46 3.96
C LEU A 23 -5.38 7.81 3.89
N ALA A 24 -5.31 6.58 3.38
CA ALA A 24 -4.06 5.82 3.29
C ALA A 24 -3.00 6.57 2.46
N LYS A 25 -3.41 7.27 1.39
CA LYS A 25 -2.49 8.06 0.56
C LYS A 25 -1.68 9.12 1.31
N HIS A 26 -2.21 9.67 2.41
CA HIS A 26 -1.47 10.64 3.22
C HIS A 26 -0.45 9.94 4.12
N HIS A 27 -0.86 8.86 4.78
CA HIS A 27 0.01 8.05 5.63
C HIS A 27 1.19 7.48 4.87
N PHE A 28 0.94 6.87 3.71
CA PHE A 28 2.01 6.23 2.94
C PHE A 28 2.97 7.24 2.31
N ARG A 29 2.51 8.47 2.00
CA ARG A 29 3.40 9.59 1.66
C ARG A 29 4.31 9.98 2.81
N GLU A 30 3.79 10.06 4.02
CA GLU A 30 4.59 10.39 5.19
C GLU A 30 5.58 9.28 5.55
N VAL A 31 5.16 8.01 5.47
CA VAL A 31 6.06 6.87 5.67
C VAL A 31 7.18 6.88 4.63
N ALA A 32 6.86 7.07 3.35
CA ALA A 32 7.85 7.15 2.28
C ALA A 32 8.86 8.29 2.52
N ARG A 33 8.39 9.48 2.94
CA ARG A 33 9.24 10.60 3.31
C ARG A 33 10.19 10.24 4.46
N ARG A 34 9.66 9.62 5.52
CA ARG A 34 10.46 9.22 6.69
C ARG A 34 11.47 8.14 6.34
N TRP A 35 11.09 7.14 5.56
CA TRP A 35 12.02 6.10 5.08
C TRP A 35 13.11 6.68 4.20
N SER A 36 12.77 7.69 3.38
CA SER A 36 13.77 8.38 2.56
C SER A 36 14.86 9.04 3.39
N LEU A 37 14.47 9.68 4.50
CA LEU A 37 15.41 10.28 5.45
C LEU A 37 16.28 9.22 6.14
N ILE A 38 15.69 8.10 6.55
CA ILE A 38 16.41 7.02 7.24
C ILE A 38 17.42 6.34 6.31
N LEU A 39 17.06 6.11 5.05
CA LEU A 39 17.85 5.34 4.09
C LEU A 39 18.78 6.20 3.23
N GLY A 40 18.66 7.54 3.30
CA GLY A 40 19.46 8.45 2.48
C GLY A 40 19.16 8.37 0.98
N GLN A 41 18.01 7.83 0.58
CA GLN A 41 17.57 7.72 -0.81
C GLN A 41 16.07 7.99 -0.94
N GLN A 42 15.62 8.47 -2.10
CA GLN A 42 14.21 8.74 -2.31
C GLN A 42 13.41 7.43 -2.35
N ILE A 43 12.39 7.33 -1.50
CA ILE A 43 11.41 6.24 -1.45
C ILE A 43 10.04 6.78 -1.83
N THR A 44 9.32 6.07 -2.67
CA THR A 44 7.95 6.40 -3.07
C THR A 44 6.91 5.68 -2.21
N PRO A 45 5.66 6.21 -2.09
CA PRO A 45 4.58 5.50 -1.41
C PRO A 45 4.32 4.09 -1.96
N GLN A 46 4.44 3.92 -3.27
CA GLN A 46 4.28 2.64 -3.96
C GLN A 46 5.36 1.64 -3.52
N GLN A 47 6.62 2.09 -3.43
CA GLN A 47 7.72 1.25 -2.92
C GLN A 47 7.47 0.83 -1.47
N VAL A 48 6.94 1.72 -0.62
CA VAL A 48 6.53 1.34 0.75
C VAL A 48 5.50 0.22 0.73
N VAL A 49 4.44 0.34 -0.09
CA VAL A 49 3.39 -0.69 -0.20
C VAL A 49 3.97 -2.01 -0.71
N MET A 50 4.81 -1.99 -1.75
CA MET A 50 5.48 -3.19 -2.28
C MET A 50 6.32 -3.89 -1.21
N CYS A 51 7.15 -3.16 -0.47
CA CYS A 51 7.96 -3.73 0.60
C CYS A 51 7.10 -4.34 1.72
N LEU A 52 5.96 -3.73 2.05
CA LEU A 52 5.05 -4.28 3.06
C LEU A 52 4.30 -5.52 2.57
N ILE A 53 3.98 -5.63 1.28
CA ILE A 53 3.45 -6.87 0.68
C ILE A 53 4.52 -7.98 0.74
N GLU A 54 5.76 -7.69 0.33
CA GLU A 54 6.87 -8.65 0.39
C GLU A 54 7.10 -9.16 1.82
N LEU A 55 6.99 -8.29 2.84
CA LEU A 55 7.06 -8.71 4.23
C LEU A 55 5.98 -9.74 4.60
N LYS A 56 4.77 -9.60 4.06
CA LYS A 56 3.68 -10.56 4.30
C LYS A 56 3.90 -11.87 3.54
N LEU A 57 4.44 -11.82 2.32
CA LEU A 57 4.84 -12.99 1.57
C LEU A 57 5.96 -13.77 2.28
N ALA A 58 6.95 -13.06 2.83
CA ALA A 58 8.01 -13.68 3.64
C ALA A 58 7.44 -14.42 4.86
N ARG A 59 6.43 -13.86 5.55
CA ARG A 59 5.73 -14.56 6.64
C ARG A 59 4.96 -15.78 6.16
N LEU A 60 4.33 -15.71 4.99
CA LEU A 60 3.59 -16.82 4.40
C LEU A 60 4.51 -17.95 3.94
N LYS A 61 5.74 -17.63 3.51
CA LYS A 61 6.76 -18.64 3.22
C LYS A 61 7.03 -19.51 4.44
N GLU A 62 7.14 -18.92 5.62
CA GLU A 62 7.37 -19.65 6.88
C GLU A 62 6.09 -20.30 7.43
N ASN A 63 4.94 -19.64 7.30
CA ASN A 63 3.64 -20.16 7.71
C ASN A 63 2.57 -19.89 6.63
N PRO A 64 2.35 -20.84 5.70
CA PRO A 64 1.37 -20.68 4.62
C PRO A 64 -0.08 -20.51 5.10
N ALA A 65 -0.39 -20.91 6.33
CA ALA A 65 -1.72 -20.79 6.92
C ALA A 65 -1.93 -19.48 7.69
N HIS A 66 -0.98 -18.53 7.65
CA HIS A 66 -1.06 -17.28 8.41
C HIS A 66 -2.08 -16.30 7.82
N LEU A 67 -3.32 -16.43 8.26
CA LEU A 67 -4.49 -15.74 7.72
C LEU A 67 -4.38 -14.21 7.71
N ASP A 68 -3.83 -13.63 8.78
CA ASP A 68 -3.61 -12.19 8.91
C ASP A 68 -2.69 -11.64 7.81
N SER A 69 -1.68 -12.42 7.40
CA SER A 69 -0.81 -12.00 6.29
C SER A 69 -1.56 -11.94 4.96
N ILE A 70 -2.47 -12.87 4.71
CA ILE A 70 -3.27 -12.91 3.48
C ILE A 70 -4.25 -11.73 3.45
N ILE A 71 -4.89 -11.44 4.59
CA ILE A 71 -5.79 -10.28 4.74
C ILE A 71 -5.02 -8.96 4.54
N ASP A 72 -3.85 -8.83 5.16
CA ASP A 72 -3.03 -7.62 5.01
C ASP A 72 -2.53 -7.43 3.57
N ILE A 73 -2.22 -8.49 2.82
CA ILE A 73 -1.89 -8.37 1.39
C ILE A 73 -3.05 -7.77 0.61
N ALA A 74 -4.28 -8.28 0.82
CA ALA A 74 -5.46 -7.70 0.19
C ALA A 74 -5.68 -6.23 0.60
N GLY A 75 -5.46 -5.92 1.88
CA GLY A 75 -5.51 -4.54 2.39
C GLY A 75 -4.46 -3.62 1.76
N TYR A 76 -3.21 -4.08 1.60
CA TYR A 76 -2.15 -3.32 0.96
C TYR A 76 -2.37 -3.17 -0.55
N ALA A 77 -2.96 -4.17 -1.22
CA ALA A 77 -3.38 -4.02 -2.61
C ALA A 77 -4.44 -2.91 -2.78
N ALA A 78 -5.39 -2.80 -1.84
CA ALA A 78 -6.34 -1.68 -1.81
C ALA A 78 -5.64 -0.34 -1.55
N VAL A 79 -4.63 -0.28 -0.67
CA VAL A 79 -3.79 0.92 -0.49
C VAL A 79 -3.06 1.28 -1.77
N MET A 80 -2.50 0.30 -2.49
CA MET A 80 -1.78 0.51 -3.75
C MET A 80 -2.62 1.32 -4.73
N ALA A 81 -3.90 0.96 -4.89
CA ALA A 81 -4.84 1.67 -5.76
C ALA A 81 -5.07 3.15 -5.37
N GLU A 82 -4.87 3.52 -4.10
CA GLU A 82 -5.02 4.91 -3.64
C GLU A 82 -3.73 5.72 -3.67
N VAL A 83 -2.57 5.06 -3.73
CA VAL A 83 -1.26 5.73 -3.81
C VAL A 83 -0.72 5.82 -5.23
N PHE A 84 -1.31 5.10 -6.19
CA PHE A 84 -1.05 5.34 -7.60
C PHE A 84 -1.38 6.81 -7.95
N PRO A 85 -0.53 7.50 -8.73
CA PRO A 85 -0.90 8.81 -9.23
C PRO A 85 -2.12 8.64 -10.13
N ASP A 86 -3.11 9.53 -10.01
CA ASP A 86 -4.03 9.75 -11.13
C ASP A 86 -3.14 10.22 -12.30
N ASP A 87 -3.22 9.55 -13.46
CA ASP A 87 -2.50 9.88 -14.69
C ASP A 87 -2.93 11.26 -15.26
N ASN A 88 -2.73 12.33 -14.48
CA ASN A 88 -2.94 13.71 -14.92
C ASN A 88 -1.68 14.57 -14.71
N GLN A 89 -0.52 13.94 -14.93
CA GLN A 89 0.74 14.64 -15.26
C GLN A 89 1.22 14.25 -16.67
N GLY A 90 0.30 14.27 -17.63
CA GLY A 90 0.62 14.47 -19.06
C GLY A 90 0.97 15.93 -19.36
N GLY A 91 1.85 16.52 -18.54
CA GLY A 91 2.47 17.82 -18.78
C GLY A 91 3.78 17.63 -19.54
N LEU A 92 3.70 17.12 -20.77
CA LEU A 92 4.73 17.35 -21.78
C LEU A 92 4.20 18.45 -22.70
N SER A 93 4.34 19.68 -22.23
CA SER A 93 4.47 20.82 -23.14
C SER A 93 5.69 20.54 -24.02
N HIS A 94 5.47 19.94 -25.19
CA HIS A 94 6.43 20.03 -26.26
C HIS A 94 6.57 21.51 -26.62
N GLU A 95 7.68 22.08 -26.19
CA GLU A 95 8.10 23.42 -26.57
C GLU A 95 8.13 23.53 -28.09
N SER A 96 7.47 24.58 -28.58
CA SER A 96 7.62 25.10 -29.93
C SER A 96 9.09 25.42 -30.20
N LYS A 97 9.64 24.85 -31.27
CA LYS A 97 10.58 25.51 -32.18
C LYS A 97 10.50 24.89 -33.56
#